data_AF-A0A6B3FTW2-F1
#
_entry.id   AF-A0A6B3FTW2-F1
#
_cell.length_a   1.000
_cell.length_b   1.000
_cell.length_c   1.000
_cell.angle_alpha   90.00
_cell.angle_beta   90.00
_cell.angle_gamma   90.00
#
_symmetry.space_group_name_H-M   'P 1'
#
loop_
_entity.id
_entity.type
_entity.pdbx_description
1 polymer ?
#
loop_
_entity_poly.entity_id
_entity_poly.type
_entity_poly.pdbx_seq_one_letter_code
_entity_poly.pdbx_strand_id
1 'polypeptide(L)' 'MPYDVEKPDEQWREELTPAEYAVLRQAGTEPAFRGEYTDTKTAGVYSCRACGAELFRSDTKFESHCGW' A
#
# COMPACT_ATOMS: atom_id res chain seq x y z
N MET A 1 -17.51 11.49 -6.65
CA MET A 1 -16.52 11.75 -5.58
C MET A 1 -15.23 12.12 -6.28
N PRO A 2 -14.77 13.38 -6.22
CA PRO A 2 -13.46 13.72 -6.75
C PRO A 2 -12.40 13.03 -5.87
N TYR A 3 -11.45 12.36 -6.51
CA TYR A 3 -10.27 11.84 -5.81
C TYR A 3 -9.28 12.99 -5.69
N ASP A 4 -8.70 13.22 -4.51
CA ASP A 4 -7.71 14.30 -4.30
C ASP A 4 -6.45 14.15 -5.17
N VAL A 5 -6.24 12.99 -5.79
CA VAL A 5 -5.11 12.72 -6.69
C VAL A 5 -5.63 12.10 -7.99
N GLU A 6 -5.59 12.90 -9.05
CA GLU A 6 -5.84 12.47 -10.43
C GLU A 6 -4.53 12.54 -11.22
N LYS A 7 -4.05 11.38 -11.66
CA LYS A 7 -2.87 11.23 -12.51
C LYS A 7 -3.15 10.21 -13.62
N PRO A 8 -2.57 10.38 -14.81
CA PRO A 8 -2.70 9.40 -15.89
C PRO A 8 -2.01 8.08 -15.51
N ASP A 9 -2.47 6.99 -16.12
CA ASP A 9 -1.94 5.65 -15.85
C ASP A 9 -0.43 5.51 -16.13
N GLU A 10 0.09 6.25 -17.10
CA GLU A 10 1.53 6.29 -17.42
C GLU A 10 2.35 6.84 -16.24
N GLN A 11 1.91 7.95 -15.64
CA GLN A 11 2.58 8.53 -14.47
C GLN A 11 2.56 7.57 -13.27
N TRP A 12 1.45 6.84 -13.07
CA TRP A 12 1.40 5.81 -12.03
C TRP A 12 2.36 4.66 -12.26
N ARG A 13 2.59 4.26 -13.51
CA ARG A 13 3.56 3.20 -13.86
C ARG A 13 5.01 3.63 -13.67
N GLU A 14 5.28 4.93 -13.74
CA GLU A 14 6.61 5.49 -13.46
C GLU A 14 6.86 5.67 -11.96
N GLU A 15 5.85 6.08 -11.19
CA GLU A 15 5.97 6.33 -9.76
C GLU A 15 5.88 5.07 -8.89
N LEU A 16 5.10 4.07 -9.32
CA LEU A 16 4.85 2.84 -8.59
C LEU A 16 5.66 1.69 -9.17
N THR A 17 6.10 0.78 -8.31
CA THR A 17 6.60 -0.52 -8.77
C THR A 17 5.49 -1.30 -9.48
N PRO A 18 5.82 -2.27 -10.36
CA PRO A 18 4.82 -3.08 -11.03
C PRO A 18 3.85 -3.81 -10.07
N ALA A 19 4.33 -4.21 -8.89
CA ALA A 19 3.51 -4.86 -7.86
C ALA A 19 2.55 -3.87 -7.20
N GLU A 20 3.02 -2.69 -6.78
CA GLU A 20 2.18 -1.63 -6.22
C GLU A 20 1.12 -1.17 -7.23
N TYR A 21 1.49 -1.01 -8.50
CA TYR A 21 0.54 -0.65 -9.57
C TYR A 21 -0.55 -1.72 -9.73
N ALA A 22 -0.18 -3.01 -9.76
CA ALA A 22 -1.14 -4.09 -9.86
C ALA A 22 -2.14 -4.10 -8.69
N VAL A 23 -1.66 -3.92 -7.46
CA VAL A 23 -2.52 -3.86 -6.26
C VAL A 23 -3.42 -2.61 -6.27
N LEU A 24 -2.84 -1.43 -6.47
CA LEU A 24 -3.54 -0.14 -6.29
C LEU A 24 -4.43 0.25 -7.48
N ARG A 25 -4.08 -0.17 -8.70
CA ARG A 25 -4.78 0.25 -9.94
C ARG A 25 -5.51 -0.89 -10.64
N GLN A 26 -5.07 -2.13 -10.45
CA GLN A 26 -5.70 -3.31 -11.08
C GLN A 26 -6.45 -4.19 -10.08
N ALA A 27 -6.59 -3.75 -8.81
CA ALA A 27 -7.22 -4.50 -7.72
C ALA A 27 -6.62 -5.91 -7.55
N GLY A 28 -5.32 -6.04 -7.81
CA GLY A 28 -4.56 -7.27 -7.55
C GLY A 28 -4.30 -7.46 -6.05
N THR A 29 -3.84 -8.66 -5.71
CA THR A 29 -3.41 -9.00 -4.35
C THR A 29 -1.98 -9.51 -4.41
N GLU A 30 -1.11 -8.99 -3.55
CA GLU A 30 0.25 -9.52 -3.45
C GLU A 30 0.26 -10.95 -2.89
N PRO A 31 1.25 -11.79 -3.24
CA PRO A 31 1.36 -13.12 -2.66
C PRO A 31 1.53 -13.05 -1.13
N ALA A 32 0.87 -13.96 -0.42
CA ALA A 32 0.94 -14.02 1.03
C ALA A 32 2.40 -14.10 1.54
N PHE A 33 2.67 -13.41 2.65
CA PHE A 33 3.97 -13.34 3.33
C PHE A 33 5.11 -12.75 2.50
N ARG A 34 4.81 -12.00 1.43
CA ARG A 34 5.81 -11.28 0.63
C ARG A 34 5.79 -9.76 0.81
N GLY A 35 4.76 -9.22 1.45
CA GLY A 35 4.65 -7.79 1.67
C GLY A 35 5.79 -7.27 2.54
N GLU A 36 6.40 -6.15 2.14
CA GLU A 36 7.52 -5.53 2.86
C GLU A 36 7.16 -5.25 4.32
N TYR A 37 5.89 -4.91 4.58
CA TYR A 37 5.42 -4.50 5.89
C TYR A 37 4.78 -5.62 6.72
N THR A 38 4.58 -6.81 6.16
CA THR A 38 3.85 -7.91 6.81
C THR A 38 4.42 -8.25 8.20
N ASP A 39 5.73 -8.45 8.30
CA ASP A 39 6.39 -8.82 9.56
C ASP A 39 7.02 -7.63 10.31
N THR A 40 6.82 -6.41 9.82
CA THR A 40 7.41 -5.22 10.44
C THR A 40 6.72 -4.86 11.76
N LYS A 41 7.53 -4.44 12.75
CA LYS A 41 7.08 -3.89 14.04
C LYS A 41 7.61 -2.48 14.30
N THR A 42 8.11 -1.83 13.26
CA THR A 42 8.69 -0.50 13.36
C THR A 42 7.62 0.51 13.76
N ALA A 43 7.92 1.32 14.77
CA ALA A 43 7.02 2.39 15.18
C ALA A 43 6.93 3.46 14.08
N GLY A 44 5.72 3.82 13.67
CA GLY A 44 5.50 4.76 12.58
C GLY A 44 4.06 4.84 12.09
N VAL A 45 3.90 5.45 10.93
CA VAL A 45 2.63 5.68 10.25
C VAL A 45 2.67 5.00 8.89
N TYR A 46 1.63 4.22 8.59
CA TYR A 46 1.40 3.63 7.28
C TYR A 46 0.54 4.58 6.46
N SER A 47 1.13 5.12 5.39
CA SER A 47 0.45 6.04 4.48
C SER A 47 0.13 5.35 3.15
N CYS A 48 -0.97 5.77 2.53
CA CYS A 48 -1.35 5.35 1.19
C CYS A 48 -0.22 5.63 0.20
N ARG A 49 0.25 4.61 -0.50
CA ARG A 49 1.35 4.75 -1.46
C ARG A 49 0.99 5.64 -2.67
N ALA A 50 -0.30 5.74 -3.00
CA ALA A 50 -0.77 6.57 -4.11
C ALA A 50 -0.91 8.06 -3.71
N CYS A 51 -1.65 8.36 -2.64
CA CYS A 51 -1.99 9.75 -2.29
C CYS A 51 -1.29 10.29 -1.04
N GLY A 52 -0.51 9.47 -0.33
CA GLY A 52 0.20 9.87 0.89
C GLY A 52 -0.69 10.04 2.13
N ALA A 53 -2.00 9.81 2.01
CA ALA A 53 -2.92 9.89 3.15
C ALA A 53 -2.52 8.91 4.26
N GLU A 54 -2.51 9.35 5.51
CA GLU A 54 -2.31 8.48 6.66
C GLU A 54 -3.49 7.51 6.79
N LEU A 55 -3.19 6.21 6.83
CA LEU A 55 -4.20 5.14 6.93
C LEU A 55 -4.18 4.48 8.30
N PHE A 56 -3.00 4.05 8.74
CA PHE A 56 -2.84 3.28 9.97
C PHE A 56 -1.62 3.73 10.77
N ARG A 57 -1.68 3.55 12.08
CA ARG A 57 -0.54 3.72 12.98
C ARG A 57 -0.05 2.36 13.47
N SER A 58 1.26 2.25 13.69
CA SER A 58 1.90 1.01 14.10
C SER A 58 1.39 0.43 15.42
N ASP A 59 0.81 1.26 16.29
CA ASP A 59 0.20 0.86 17.56
C ASP A 59 -1.05 -0.02 17.38
N THR A 60 -1.74 0.12 16.25
CA THR A 60 -2.90 -0.72 15.89
C THR A 60 -2.51 -1.99 15.11
N LYS A 61 -1.23 -2.14 14.73
CA LYS A 61 -0.74 -3.33 14.02
C LYS A 61 -0.60 -4.50 14.98
N PHE A 62 -1.13 -5.67 14.59
CA PHE A 62 -1.01 -6.91 15.34
C PHE A 62 -0.69 -8.08 14.40
N GLU A 63 -0.12 -9.15 14.95
CA GLU A 63 0.17 -10.38 14.20
C GLU A 63 -1.11 -11.21 14.04
N SER A 64 -1.76 -11.08 12.90
CA SER A 64 -2.93 -11.88 12.54
C SER A 64 -2.57 -13.28 12.03
N HIS A 65 -1.31 -13.48 11.62
CA HIS A 65 -0.83 -14.65 10.87
C HIS A 65 -1.61 -14.93 9.57
N CYS A 66 -2.28 -13.93 9.00
CA CYS A 66 -3.06 -14.10 7.76
C CYS A 66 -2.22 -14.00 6.48
N GLY A 67 -1.04 -13.39 6.55
CA GLY A 67 -0.11 -13.25 5.42
C GLY A 67 0.00 -11.86 4.79
N TRP A 68 -0.62 -10.82 5.37
CA TRP A 68 -0.50 -9.42 4.96
C TRP A 68 -0.35 -8.49 6.15
#